data_AF-A0A3P7LLA6-F1
#
_entry.id   AF-A0A3P7LLA6-F1
#
_cell.length_a   1.000
_cell.length_b   1.000
_cell.length_c   1.000
_cell.angle_alpha   90.00
_cell.angle_beta   90.00
_cell.angle_gamma   90.00
#
_symmetry.space_group_name_H-M   'P 1'
#
loop_
_entity.id
_entity.type
_entity.pdbx_description
1 polymer ?
#
loop_
_entity_poly.entity_id
_entity_poly.type
_entity_poly.pdbx_seq_one_letter_code
_entity_poly.pdbx_strand_id
1 'polypeptide(L)'
;MNTLSTHAIDFFQFALQPVNVLSQGADEEKAETARVSSFVGAIAIGDLVKSTLGPKGMDKILMTSETFEVTNDGATILKSIGVDNPAAKILVEMSKAQDDEVGDGTTSVTVLASELLREGELLITSKLHPQTVVAGWREASRIALEALEQSANNHAGNMAELHNDEVFKAQLLKIARTTLSSKLLTHHKEHFANLAVNAVLRLKGSGSLDAIQVIEALLLRFLQSNSTFFCIVSIVRVDSTQLIE
;
A
#
# COMPACT_ATOMS: atom_id res chain seq x y z
N MET A 1 -34.04 -60.43 -30.23
CA MET A 1 -33.03 -60.73 -29.20
C MET A 1 -31.88 -59.71 -29.12
N ASN A 2 -31.90 -58.57 -29.83
CA ASN A 2 -30.72 -57.66 -29.90
C ASN A 2 -30.86 -56.30 -29.19
N THR A 3 -31.96 -56.00 -28.49
CA THR A 3 -32.19 -54.68 -27.88
C THR A 3 -31.73 -54.56 -26.42
N LEU A 4 -31.49 -55.69 -25.73
CA LEU A 4 -31.01 -55.70 -24.34
C LEU A 4 -29.48 -55.49 -24.23
N SER A 5 -28.73 -55.76 -25.30
CA SER A 5 -27.27 -55.54 -25.36
C SER A 5 -26.92 -54.05 -25.54
N THR A 6 -27.68 -53.33 -26.37
CA THR A 6 -27.41 -51.93 -26.70
C THR A 6 -27.61 -51.00 -25.50
N HIS A 7 -28.67 -51.21 -24.69
CA HIS A 7 -28.88 -50.44 -23.46
C HIS A 7 -27.85 -50.72 -22.37
N ALA A 8 -27.32 -51.95 -22.29
CA ALA A 8 -26.25 -52.28 -21.35
C ALA A 8 -24.93 -51.61 -21.76
N ILE A 9 -24.64 -51.52 -23.07
CA ILE A 9 -23.48 -50.83 -23.62
C ILE A 9 -23.60 -49.31 -23.39
N ASP A 10 -24.76 -48.72 -23.64
CA ASP A 10 -25.00 -47.29 -23.38
C ASP A 10 -24.89 -46.92 -21.89
N PHE A 11 -25.36 -47.79 -20.99
CA PHE A 11 -25.24 -47.59 -19.54
C PHE A 11 -23.80 -47.72 -19.06
N PHE A 12 -23.04 -48.67 -19.61
CA PHE A 12 -21.61 -48.82 -19.30
C PHE A 12 -20.79 -47.65 -19.85
N GLN A 13 -21.18 -47.10 -21.00
CA GLN A 13 -20.53 -45.95 -21.62
C GLN A 13 -20.82 -44.64 -20.87
N PHE A 14 -22.01 -44.50 -20.26
CA PHE A 14 -22.34 -43.39 -19.35
C PHE A 14 -21.58 -43.49 -18.01
N ALA A 15 -21.40 -44.70 -17.47
CA ALA A 15 -20.68 -44.92 -16.21
C ALA A 15 -19.16 -44.66 -16.31
N LEU A 16 -18.59 -44.70 -17.52
CA LEU A 16 -17.17 -44.45 -17.79
C LEU A 16 -16.86 -43.02 -18.24
N GLN A 17 -17.88 -42.15 -18.36
CA GLN A 17 -17.61 -40.73 -18.63
C GLN A 17 -17.00 -40.09 -17.37
N PRO A 18 -15.84 -39.42 -17.49
CA PRO A 18 -15.29 -38.70 -16.36
C PRO A 18 -16.33 -37.70 -15.87
N VAL A 19 -16.77 -37.86 -14.62
CA VAL A 19 -17.68 -36.92 -13.98
C VAL A 19 -16.97 -35.57 -14.00
N ASN A 20 -17.48 -34.65 -14.81
CA ASN A 20 -16.94 -33.31 -14.86
C ASN A 20 -17.39 -32.62 -13.56
N VAL A 21 -16.48 -32.57 -12.58
CA VAL A 21 -16.73 -31.96 -11.25
C VAL A 21 -16.87 -30.43 -11.39
N LEU A 22 -16.34 -29.87 -12.47
CA LEU A 22 -16.33 -28.44 -12.74
C LEU A 22 -17.57 -28.01 -13.54
N SER A 23 -18.11 -26.84 -13.21
CA SER A 23 -19.21 -26.22 -13.96
C SER A 23 -18.81 -25.92 -15.40
N GLN A 24 -19.77 -25.89 -16.32
CA GLN A 24 -19.51 -25.50 -17.72
C GLN A 24 -18.89 -24.09 -17.77
N GLY A 25 -17.69 -23.97 -18.33
CA GLY A 25 -16.93 -22.72 -18.42
C GLY A 25 -15.92 -22.47 -17.30
N ALA A 26 -15.71 -23.43 -16.38
CA ALA A 26 -14.65 -23.33 -15.39
C ALA A 26 -13.30 -23.79 -15.95
N ASP A 27 -12.29 -22.93 -15.80
CA ASP A 27 -10.90 -23.24 -16.14
C ASP A 27 -10.16 -23.78 -14.91
N GLU A 28 -9.36 -24.82 -15.09
CA GLU A 28 -8.54 -25.43 -14.04
C GLU A 28 -7.05 -25.27 -14.38
N GLU A 29 -6.37 -24.38 -13.65
CA GLU A 29 -4.92 -24.32 -13.68
C GLU A 29 -4.32 -25.18 -12.57
N LYS A 30 -3.39 -26.09 -12.93
CA LYS A 30 -2.77 -27.02 -11.98
C LYS A 30 -1.36 -26.62 -11.60
N ALA A 31 -1.07 -26.79 -10.31
CA ALA A 31 0.27 -26.83 -9.73
C ALA A 31 1.20 -25.68 -10.15
N GLU A 32 2.14 -25.94 -11.05
CA GLU A 32 3.19 -25.00 -11.44
C GLU A 32 2.65 -23.83 -12.25
N THR A 33 1.76 -24.09 -13.21
CA THR A 33 1.15 -23.05 -14.06
C THR A 33 0.35 -22.05 -13.22
N ALA A 34 -0.47 -22.54 -12.28
CA ALA A 34 -1.25 -21.68 -11.38
C ALA A 34 -0.37 -20.79 -10.48
N ARG A 35 0.79 -21.33 -10.03
CA ARG A 35 1.75 -20.56 -9.23
C ARG A 35 2.42 -19.48 -10.06
N VAL A 36 2.91 -19.81 -11.25
CA VAL A 36 3.58 -18.85 -12.15
C VAL A 36 2.62 -17.73 -12.55
N SER A 37 1.38 -18.06 -12.91
CA SER A 37 0.30 -17.10 -13.17
C SER A 37 0.10 -16.12 -12.00
N SER A 38 0.11 -16.64 -10.77
CA SER A 38 0.02 -15.83 -9.54
C SER A 38 1.23 -14.90 -9.36
N PHE A 39 2.45 -15.41 -9.55
CA PHE A 39 3.69 -14.61 -9.44
C PHE A 39 3.73 -13.46 -10.43
N VAL A 40 3.45 -13.74 -11.71
CA VAL A 40 3.52 -12.74 -12.78
C VAL A 40 2.59 -11.56 -12.51
N GLY A 41 1.35 -11.82 -12.07
CA GLY A 41 0.41 -10.75 -11.75
C GLY A 41 0.86 -9.88 -10.56
N ALA A 42 1.39 -10.50 -9.51
CA ALA A 42 1.89 -9.77 -8.34
C ALA A 42 3.15 -8.95 -8.66
N ILE A 43 4.08 -9.50 -9.45
CA ILE A 43 5.29 -8.80 -9.91
C ILE A 43 4.92 -7.60 -10.80
N ALA A 44 3.95 -7.77 -11.70
CA ALA A 44 3.48 -6.68 -12.57
C ALA A 44 2.91 -5.49 -11.78
N ILE A 45 2.18 -5.76 -10.68
CA ILE A 45 1.71 -4.72 -9.76
C ILE A 45 2.88 -4.03 -9.07
N GLY A 46 3.87 -4.80 -8.61
CA GLY A 46 5.11 -4.25 -8.06
C GLY A 46 5.81 -3.29 -9.01
N ASP A 47 6.02 -3.71 -10.27
CA ASP A 47 6.67 -2.91 -11.30
C ASP A 47 5.87 -1.64 -11.64
N LEU A 48 4.54 -1.68 -11.57
CA LEU A 48 3.68 -0.52 -11.78
C LEU A 48 3.89 0.58 -10.73
N VAL A 49 3.99 0.20 -9.46
CA VAL A 49 4.18 1.13 -8.34
C VAL A 49 5.65 1.43 -8.06
N LYS A 50 6.60 0.62 -8.54
CA LYS A 50 8.04 0.81 -8.29
C LYS A 50 8.55 2.19 -8.66
N SER A 51 8.01 2.80 -9.73
CA SER A 51 8.43 4.13 -10.16
C SER A 51 7.91 5.26 -9.29
N THR A 52 6.95 5.02 -8.38
CA THR A 52 6.41 6.02 -7.45
C THR A 52 7.24 6.13 -6.17
N LEU A 53 8.14 5.17 -5.95
CA LEU A 53 8.95 5.08 -4.75
C LEU A 53 10.05 6.16 -4.68
N GLY A 54 10.09 6.88 -3.56
CA GLY A 54 11.16 7.82 -3.21
C GLY A 54 10.90 9.28 -3.60
N PRO A 55 11.83 10.20 -3.27
CA PRO A 55 11.66 11.64 -3.46
C PRO A 55 11.68 12.09 -4.92
N LYS A 56 12.13 11.21 -5.83
CA LYS A 56 12.07 11.39 -7.28
C LYS A 56 11.09 10.40 -7.93
N GLY A 57 10.14 9.90 -7.13
CA GLY A 57 9.04 9.09 -7.64
C GLY A 57 8.25 9.86 -8.70
N MET A 58 7.77 9.15 -9.71
CA MET A 58 6.95 9.71 -10.76
C MET A 58 5.49 9.54 -10.41
N ASP A 59 4.73 10.64 -10.48
CA ASP A 59 3.28 10.59 -10.33
C ASP A 59 2.63 9.73 -11.43
N LYS A 60 1.53 9.09 -11.09
CA LYS A 60 0.70 8.33 -12.02
C LYS A 60 -0.58 9.10 -12.30
N ILE A 61 -0.97 9.11 -13.57
CA ILE A 61 -2.27 9.61 -14.00
C ILE A 61 -3.23 8.42 -13.99
N LEU A 62 -4.19 8.46 -13.08
CA LEU A 62 -5.29 7.53 -12.99
C LEU A 62 -6.45 8.13 -13.77
N MET A 63 -6.99 7.38 -14.73
CA MET A 63 -8.09 7.84 -15.57
C MET A 63 -9.27 6.90 -15.39
N THR A 64 -10.34 7.43 -14.80
CA THR A 64 -11.66 6.82 -14.81
C THR A 64 -12.45 7.41 -15.98
N SER A 65 -13.57 6.80 -16.36
CA SER A 65 -14.43 7.29 -17.45
C SER A 65 -14.89 8.75 -17.28
N GLU A 66 -14.90 9.28 -16.06
CA GLU A 66 -15.45 10.61 -15.75
C GLU A 66 -14.43 11.58 -15.14
N THR A 67 -13.34 11.07 -14.53
CA THR A 67 -12.39 11.86 -13.76
C THR A 67 -10.95 11.41 -14.03
N PHE A 68 -10.02 12.35 -13.94
CA PHE A 68 -8.59 12.05 -13.90
C PHE A 68 -8.04 12.48 -12.55
N GLU A 69 -7.17 11.66 -11.98
CA GLU A 69 -6.47 11.92 -10.74
C GLU A 69 -4.98 11.73 -10.96
N VAL A 70 -4.17 12.64 -10.43
CA VAL A 70 -2.71 12.54 -10.49
C VAL A 70 -2.20 12.31 -9.08
N THR A 71 -1.59 11.16 -8.83
CA THR A 71 -1.17 10.78 -7.49
C THR A 71 0.12 9.98 -7.50
N ASN A 72 0.89 10.10 -6.41
CA ASN A 72 2.06 9.28 -6.12
C ASN A 72 1.80 8.23 -5.04
N ASP A 73 0.60 8.21 -4.45
CA ASP A 73 0.29 7.30 -3.36
C ASP A 73 0.00 5.89 -3.88
N GLY A 74 0.76 4.91 -3.39
CA GLY A 74 0.64 3.52 -3.77
C GLY A 74 -0.74 2.95 -3.47
N ALA A 75 -1.33 3.26 -2.32
CA ALA A 75 -2.64 2.72 -1.94
C ALA A 75 -3.74 3.22 -2.89
N THR A 76 -3.75 4.53 -3.20
CA THR A 76 -4.70 5.13 -4.14
C THR A 76 -4.56 4.57 -5.57
N ILE A 77 -3.32 4.40 -6.03
CA ILE A 77 -3.04 3.78 -7.35
C ILE A 77 -3.60 2.36 -7.39
N LEU A 78 -3.32 1.54 -6.38
CA LEU A 78 -3.71 0.14 -6.33
C LEU A 78 -5.23 -0.05 -6.20
N LYS A 79 -5.91 0.82 -5.44
CA LYS A 79 -7.38 0.83 -5.32
C LYS A 79 -8.08 1.13 -6.65
N SER A 80 -7.43 1.85 -7.54
CA SER A 80 -8.01 2.32 -8.80
C SER A 80 -7.84 1.34 -9.97
N ILE A 81 -7.04 0.29 -9.80
CA ILE A 81 -6.75 -0.69 -10.85
C ILE A 81 -7.65 -1.92 -10.68
N GLY A 82 -8.31 -2.34 -11.77
CA GLY A 82 -9.02 -3.61 -11.82
C GLY A 82 -8.04 -4.77 -11.86
N VAL A 83 -7.92 -5.51 -10.75
CA VAL A 83 -7.00 -6.64 -10.62
C VAL A 83 -7.78 -7.95 -10.51
N ASP A 84 -7.62 -8.84 -11.49
CA ASP A 84 -8.23 -10.17 -11.46
C ASP A 84 -7.35 -11.23 -10.78
N ASN A 85 -6.02 -11.00 -10.77
CA ASN A 85 -5.06 -11.94 -10.21
C ASN A 85 -5.17 -12.04 -8.67
N PRO A 86 -5.31 -13.26 -8.09
CA PRO A 86 -5.47 -13.42 -6.63
C PRO A 86 -4.30 -12.92 -5.80
N ALA A 87 -3.05 -13.16 -6.22
CA ALA A 87 -1.86 -12.72 -5.49
C ALA A 87 -1.72 -11.19 -5.52
N ALA A 88 -2.05 -10.59 -6.64
CA ALA A 88 -2.09 -9.14 -6.77
C ALA A 88 -3.17 -8.50 -5.88
N LYS A 89 -4.35 -9.13 -5.71
CA LYS A 89 -5.37 -8.66 -4.74
C LYS A 89 -4.83 -8.62 -3.31
N ILE A 90 -4.03 -9.61 -2.90
CA ILE A 90 -3.40 -9.62 -1.58
C ILE A 90 -2.44 -8.43 -1.43
N LEU A 91 -1.70 -8.06 -2.48
CA LEU A 91 -0.83 -6.87 -2.45
C LEU A 91 -1.64 -5.57 -2.30
N VAL A 92 -2.80 -5.46 -2.97
CA VAL A 92 -3.70 -4.30 -2.82
C VAL A 92 -4.19 -4.17 -1.38
N GLU A 93 -4.67 -5.27 -0.78
CA GLU A 93 -5.13 -5.27 0.62
C GLU A 93 -3.99 -4.99 1.60
N MET A 94 -2.78 -5.49 1.34
CA MET A 94 -1.59 -5.17 2.15
C MET A 94 -1.26 -3.68 2.11
N SER A 95 -1.31 -3.06 0.93
CA SER A 95 -1.07 -1.62 0.79
C SER A 95 -2.14 -0.80 1.51
N LYS A 96 -3.40 -1.23 1.44
CA LYS A 96 -4.52 -0.61 2.16
C LYS A 96 -4.39 -0.73 3.68
N ALA A 97 -4.02 -1.91 4.19
CA ALA A 97 -3.78 -2.11 5.62
C ALA A 97 -2.62 -1.22 6.13
N GLN A 98 -1.57 -1.05 5.33
CA GLN A 98 -0.46 -0.15 5.66
C GLN A 98 -0.89 1.33 5.69
N ASP A 99 -1.77 1.72 4.77
CA ASP A 99 -2.39 3.05 4.70
C ASP A 99 -3.24 3.32 5.96
N ASP A 100 -4.06 2.36 6.35
CA ASP A 100 -4.97 2.48 7.51
C ASP A 100 -4.22 2.49 8.87
N GLU A 101 -3.13 1.72 9.02
CA GLU A 101 -2.38 1.60 10.28
C GLU A 101 -1.32 2.69 10.48
N VAL A 102 -0.56 3.03 9.43
CA VAL A 102 0.61 3.93 9.52
C VAL A 102 0.50 5.15 8.61
N GLY A 103 -0.17 5.00 7.46
CA GLY A 103 -0.34 6.08 6.47
C GLY A 103 0.92 6.44 5.66
N ASP A 104 2.03 5.72 5.85
CA ASP A 104 3.25 5.84 5.04
C ASP A 104 3.81 4.45 4.69
N GLY A 105 4.60 4.38 3.63
CA GLY A 105 5.21 3.14 3.17
C GLY A 105 4.30 2.22 2.35
N THR A 106 3.12 2.69 1.93
CA THR A 106 2.15 1.97 1.07
C THR A 106 2.79 1.43 -0.22
N THR A 107 3.67 2.22 -0.84
CA THR A 107 4.47 1.83 -2.00
C THR A 107 5.58 0.86 -1.61
N SER A 108 6.33 1.16 -0.54
CA SER A 108 7.50 0.37 -0.11
C SER A 108 7.13 -1.07 0.23
N VAL A 109 6.02 -1.26 0.95
CA VAL A 109 5.56 -2.61 1.34
C VAL A 109 5.17 -3.43 0.12
N THR A 110 4.49 -2.81 -0.85
CA THR A 110 4.07 -3.47 -2.10
C THR A 110 5.28 -3.86 -2.94
N VAL A 111 6.24 -2.94 -3.11
CA VAL A 111 7.48 -3.21 -3.88
C VAL A 111 8.28 -4.31 -3.20
N LEU A 112 8.46 -4.25 -1.87
CA LEU A 112 9.20 -5.26 -1.12
C LEU A 112 8.56 -6.66 -1.27
N ALA A 113 7.24 -6.75 -1.10
CA ALA A 113 6.53 -8.01 -1.27
C ALA A 113 6.64 -8.55 -2.71
N SER A 114 6.57 -7.68 -3.72
CA SER A 114 6.73 -8.08 -5.12
C SER A 114 8.13 -8.62 -5.44
N GLU A 115 9.18 -8.01 -4.90
CA GLU A 115 10.56 -8.47 -5.11
C GLU A 115 10.83 -9.76 -4.32
N LEU A 116 10.26 -9.93 -3.12
CA LEU A 116 10.29 -11.22 -2.41
C LEU A 116 9.64 -12.33 -3.25
N LEU A 117 8.49 -12.06 -3.86
CA LEU A 117 7.81 -13.01 -4.73
C LEU A 117 8.66 -13.36 -5.97
N ARG A 118 9.35 -12.38 -6.56
CA ARG A 118 10.29 -12.59 -7.67
C ARG A 118 11.45 -13.51 -7.28
N GLU A 119 12.08 -13.29 -6.13
CA GLU A 119 13.12 -14.18 -5.62
C GLU A 119 12.56 -15.56 -5.24
N GLY A 120 11.33 -15.60 -4.73
CA GLY A 120 10.61 -16.84 -4.44
C GLY A 120 10.39 -17.71 -5.67
N GLU A 121 10.04 -17.09 -6.81
CA GLU A 121 9.91 -17.78 -8.10
C GLU A 121 11.21 -18.48 -8.51
N LEU A 122 12.37 -17.81 -8.35
CA LEU A 122 13.69 -18.38 -8.66
C LEU A 122 14.03 -19.58 -7.79
N LEU A 123 13.74 -19.51 -6.49
CA LEU A 123 13.95 -20.59 -5.53
C LEU A 123 13.08 -21.81 -5.84
N ILE A 124 11.80 -21.58 -6.16
CA ILE A 124 10.86 -22.65 -6.53
C ILE A 124 11.27 -23.29 -7.86
N THR A 125 11.73 -22.49 -8.83
CA THR A 125 12.25 -22.98 -10.12
C THR A 125 13.47 -23.88 -9.91
N SER A 126 14.28 -23.57 -8.90
CA SER A 126 15.41 -24.39 -8.43
C SER A 126 15.00 -25.62 -7.62
N LYS A 127 13.73 -26.03 -7.70
CA LYS A 127 13.13 -27.21 -7.06
C LYS A 127 13.14 -27.19 -5.53
N LEU A 128 13.23 -26.01 -4.91
CA LEU A 128 12.98 -25.87 -3.48
C LEU A 128 11.48 -25.94 -3.18
N HIS A 129 11.13 -26.64 -2.11
CA HIS A 129 9.75 -26.76 -1.67
C HIS A 129 9.24 -25.39 -1.15
N PRO A 130 8.08 -24.88 -1.59
CA PRO A 130 7.59 -23.54 -1.19
C PRO A 130 7.51 -23.34 0.32
N GLN A 131 7.11 -24.38 1.06
CA GLN A 131 7.05 -24.32 2.53
C GLN A 131 8.42 -24.06 3.18
N THR A 132 9.50 -24.57 2.59
CA THR A 132 10.86 -24.33 3.08
C THR A 132 11.27 -22.88 2.84
N VAL A 133 10.92 -22.31 1.69
CA VAL A 133 11.16 -20.89 1.38
C VAL A 133 10.43 -19.99 2.38
N VAL A 134 9.15 -20.27 2.63
CA VAL A 134 8.34 -19.52 3.62
C VAL A 134 8.92 -19.63 5.03
N ALA A 135 9.36 -20.80 5.45
CA ALA A 135 10.01 -20.97 6.75
C ALA A 135 11.31 -20.15 6.87
N GLY A 136 12.13 -20.15 5.82
CA GLY A 136 13.35 -19.34 5.75
C GLY A 136 13.07 -17.84 5.82
N TRP A 137 12.08 -17.35 5.09
CA TRP A 137 11.70 -15.92 5.12
C TRP A 137 11.13 -15.48 6.46
N ARG A 138 10.36 -16.33 7.15
CA ARG A 138 9.87 -16.02 8.50
C ARG A 138 11.02 -15.84 9.48
N GLU A 139 12.01 -16.71 9.42
CA GLU A 139 13.19 -16.59 10.27
C GLU A 139 14.05 -15.37 9.92
N ALA A 140 14.25 -15.11 8.63
CA ALA A 140 14.95 -13.93 8.16
C ALA A 140 14.24 -12.62 8.59
N SER A 141 12.91 -12.59 8.54
CA SER A 141 12.11 -11.44 8.99
C SER A 141 12.28 -11.17 10.49
N ARG A 142 12.33 -12.22 11.31
CA ARG A 142 12.58 -12.09 12.77
C ARG A 142 13.95 -11.47 13.03
N ILE A 143 15.00 -11.99 12.39
CA ILE A 143 16.38 -11.49 12.54
C ILE A 143 16.49 -10.04 12.04
N ALA A 144 15.84 -9.72 10.91
CA ALA A 144 15.85 -8.36 10.36
C ALA A 144 15.17 -7.37 11.30
N LEU A 145 14.07 -7.76 11.96
CA LEU A 145 13.39 -6.94 12.95
C LEU A 145 14.28 -6.68 14.18
N GLU A 146 14.94 -7.72 14.71
CA GLU A 146 15.87 -7.59 15.82
C GLU A 146 17.04 -6.65 15.49
N ALA A 147 17.59 -6.75 14.28
CA ALA A 147 18.65 -5.87 13.81
C ALA A 147 18.17 -4.40 13.66
N LEU A 148 16.93 -4.19 13.21
CA LEU A 148 16.32 -2.86 13.12
C LEU A 148 16.13 -2.24 14.50
N GLU A 149 15.61 -3.00 15.47
CA GLU A 149 15.43 -2.53 16.85
C GLU A 149 16.76 -2.14 17.50
N GLN A 150 17.82 -2.93 17.29
CA GLN A 150 19.16 -2.62 17.79
C GLN A 150 19.78 -1.37 17.13
N SER A 151 19.38 -1.07 15.90
CA SER A 151 19.87 0.10 15.15
C SER A 151 19.02 1.35 15.40
N ALA A 152 17.87 1.22 16.05
CA ALA A 152 16.94 2.31 16.28
C ALA A 152 17.46 3.25 17.37
N ASN A 153 17.52 4.55 17.06
CA ASN A 153 17.88 5.57 18.03
C ASN A 153 16.61 6.11 18.68
N ASN A 154 16.44 5.87 19.98
CA ASN A 154 15.33 6.44 20.72
C ASN A 154 15.59 7.92 21.01
N HIS A 155 14.73 8.79 20.47
CA HIS A 155 14.74 10.23 20.72
C HIS A 155 13.59 10.69 21.63
N ALA A 156 12.77 9.76 22.12
CA ALA A 156 11.85 10.04 23.21
C ALA A 156 12.65 10.10 24.51
N GLY A 157 13.06 11.31 24.91
CA GLY A 157 13.32 11.60 26.31
C GLY A 157 12.06 11.32 27.16
N ASN A 158 12.18 11.37 28.48
CA ASN A 158 11.03 11.20 29.39
C ASN A 158 9.84 12.04 28.90
N MET A 159 8.70 11.39 28.62
CA MET A 159 7.49 11.99 28.06
C MET A 159 6.97 13.22 28.84
N ALA A 160 7.45 13.45 30.05
CA ALA A 160 7.16 14.61 30.89
C ALA A 160 7.88 15.91 30.46
N GLU A 161 8.96 15.85 29.68
CA GLU A 161 9.76 17.02 29.26
C GLU A 161 9.54 17.42 27.78
N LEU A 162 8.61 16.73 27.09
CA LEU A 162 8.37 16.88 25.64
C LEU A 162 7.91 18.28 25.19
N HIS A 163 7.54 19.16 26.12
CA HIS A 163 6.97 20.47 25.81
C HIS A 163 8.01 21.56 25.52
N ASN A 164 9.28 21.39 25.89
CA ASN A 164 10.30 22.44 25.78
C ASN A 164 11.53 22.07 24.96
N ASP A 165 11.58 20.85 24.40
CA ASP A 165 12.78 20.43 23.70
C ASP A 165 12.72 20.87 22.22
N GLU A 166 13.32 22.02 21.91
CA GLU A 166 13.53 22.49 20.54
C GLU A 166 14.18 21.40 19.67
N VAL A 167 14.98 20.53 20.29
CA VAL A 167 15.60 19.37 19.65
C VAL A 167 14.55 18.37 19.19
N PHE A 168 13.57 18.02 20.04
CA PHE A 168 12.50 17.07 19.70
C PHE A 168 11.63 17.60 18.56
N LYS A 169 11.24 18.89 18.64
CA LYS A 169 10.52 19.55 17.54
C LYS A 169 11.32 19.55 16.24
N ALA A 170 12.63 19.80 16.30
CA ALA A 170 13.50 19.76 15.14
C ALA A 170 13.59 18.35 14.52
N GLN A 171 13.56 17.29 15.33
CA GLN A 171 13.51 15.90 14.82
C GLN A 171 12.17 15.59 14.15
N LEU A 172 11.04 15.96 14.77
CA LEU A 172 9.71 15.82 14.15
C LEU A 172 9.62 16.57 12.81
N LEU A 173 10.21 17.76 12.73
CA LEU A 173 10.29 18.51 11.47
C LEU A 173 11.11 17.78 10.41
N LYS A 174 12.22 17.12 10.78
CA LYS A 174 12.99 16.29 9.84
C LYS A 174 12.15 15.14 9.31
N ILE A 175 11.42 14.44 10.18
CA ILE A 175 10.54 13.33 9.80
C ILE A 175 9.43 13.80 8.85
N ALA A 176 8.72 14.88 9.21
CA ALA A 176 7.67 15.44 8.36
C ALA A 176 8.22 15.90 7.00
N ARG A 177 9.41 16.52 6.97
CA ARG A 177 10.07 16.90 5.72
C ARG A 177 10.41 15.70 4.86
N THR A 178 10.89 14.60 5.44
CA THR A 178 11.21 13.39 4.66
C THR A 178 9.96 12.79 4.03
N THR A 179 8.86 12.67 4.77
CA THR A 179 7.59 12.11 4.27
C THR A 179 6.93 12.98 3.20
N LEU A 180 7.09 14.31 3.26
CA LEU A 180 6.58 15.23 2.24
C LEU A 180 7.48 15.34 1.00
N SER A 181 8.72 14.85 1.05
CA SER A 181 9.69 15.03 -0.04
C SER A 181 9.39 14.19 -1.29
N SER A 182 8.52 13.17 -1.18
CA SER A 182 8.07 12.34 -2.28
C SER A 182 6.71 12.75 -2.85
N LYS A 183 6.13 13.88 -2.40
CA LYS A 183 4.80 14.32 -2.83
C LYS A 183 4.86 15.63 -3.61
N LEU A 184 3.81 15.95 -4.38
CA LEU A 184 3.64 17.20 -5.15
C LEU A 184 3.92 18.49 -4.33
N LEU A 185 3.82 18.42 -3.00
CA LEU A 185 4.05 19.53 -2.07
C LEU A 185 5.53 19.88 -1.84
N THR A 186 6.48 19.32 -2.61
CA THR A 186 7.93 19.54 -2.43
C THR A 186 8.33 21.02 -2.36
N HIS A 187 7.69 21.90 -3.14
CA HIS A 187 7.99 23.34 -3.18
C HIS A 187 7.63 24.08 -1.88
N HIS A 188 6.63 23.60 -1.15
CA HIS A 188 6.13 24.21 0.10
C HIS A 188 6.30 23.29 1.31
N LYS A 189 7.16 22.27 1.21
CA LYS A 189 7.36 21.26 2.24
C LYS A 189 7.68 21.83 3.62
N GLU A 190 8.36 22.98 3.67
CA GLU A 190 8.69 23.63 4.94
C GLU A 190 7.46 24.14 5.66
N HIS A 191 6.54 24.78 4.93
CA HIS A 191 5.29 25.28 5.50
C HIS A 191 4.42 24.14 6.00
N PHE A 192 4.21 23.11 5.17
CA PHE A 192 3.38 21.96 5.50
C PHE A 192 3.98 21.10 6.62
N ALA A 193 5.32 20.93 6.67
CA ALA A 193 5.98 20.23 7.76
C ALA A 193 5.78 20.97 9.10
N ASN A 194 5.94 22.29 9.12
CA ASN A 194 5.69 23.09 10.31
C ASN A 194 4.22 23.03 10.74
N LEU A 195 3.29 23.06 9.79
CA LEU A 195 1.86 22.96 10.06
C LEU A 195 1.50 21.60 10.69
N ALA A 196 1.97 20.50 10.09
CA ALA A 196 1.74 19.14 10.59
C ALA A 196 2.33 18.94 11.99
N VAL A 197 3.59 19.31 12.22
CA VAL A 197 4.24 19.18 13.53
C VAL A 197 3.56 20.03 14.60
N ASN A 198 3.18 21.27 14.28
CA ASN A 198 2.47 22.11 15.23
C ASN A 198 1.07 21.57 15.55
N ALA A 199 0.38 20.94 14.59
CA ALA A 199 -0.92 20.29 14.83
C ALA A 199 -0.78 19.08 15.75
N VAL A 200 0.18 18.20 15.49
CA VAL A 200 0.45 17.01 16.32
C VAL A 200 0.87 17.40 17.75
N LEU A 201 1.75 18.40 17.91
CA LEU A 201 2.17 18.87 19.24
C LEU A 201 1.01 19.49 20.06
N ARG A 202 -0.05 19.99 19.40
CA ARG A 202 -1.25 20.50 20.07
C ARG A 202 -2.15 19.39 20.63
N LEU A 203 -2.03 18.17 20.12
CA LEU A 203 -2.79 17.02 20.63
C LEU A 203 -2.32 16.54 22.01
N LYS A 204 -1.16 17.03 22.51
CA LYS A 204 -0.62 16.74 23.85
C LYS A 204 -0.58 15.23 24.21
N GLY A 205 -0.33 14.38 23.23
CA GLY A 205 -0.26 12.92 23.43
C GLY A 205 -1.57 12.17 23.23
N SER A 206 -2.67 12.86 22.89
CA SER A 206 -3.85 12.20 22.34
C SER A 206 -3.54 11.63 20.95
N GLY A 207 -3.84 10.34 20.75
CA GLY A 207 -3.65 9.63 19.49
C GLY A 207 -4.78 9.82 18.47
N SER A 208 -5.81 10.60 18.79
CA SER A 208 -6.98 10.77 17.92
C SER A 208 -6.65 11.71 16.75
N LEU A 209 -6.35 11.13 15.58
CA LEU A 209 -6.14 11.89 14.33
C LEU A 209 -7.42 12.62 13.89
N ASP A 210 -8.59 12.13 14.27
CA ASP A 210 -9.90 12.73 13.99
C ASP A 210 -10.07 14.16 14.54
N ALA A 211 -9.29 14.50 15.57
CA ALA A 211 -9.29 15.85 16.16
C ALA A 211 -8.63 16.89 15.25
N ILE A 212 -7.87 16.48 14.24
CA ILE A 212 -7.21 17.35 13.26
C ILE A 212 -8.10 17.44 12.01
N GLN A 213 -8.74 18.60 11.82
CA GLN A 213 -9.52 18.88 10.61
C GLN A 213 -8.70 19.75 9.66
N VAL A 214 -8.51 19.23 8.44
CA VAL A 214 -7.93 19.98 7.32
C VAL A 214 -9.07 20.61 6.53
N ILE A 215 -9.12 21.94 6.54
CA ILE A 215 -10.13 22.69 5.78
C ILE A 215 -9.42 23.34 4.59
N GLU A 216 -9.81 22.93 3.38
CA GLU A 216 -9.38 23.56 2.15
C GLU A 216 -10.22 24.81 1.90
N ALA A 217 -9.66 25.98 2.24
CA ALA A 217 -10.25 27.26 1.90
C ALA A 217 -9.65 27.74 0.57
N LEU A 218 -10.45 27.66 -0.50
CA LEU A 218 -10.09 28.25 -1.79
C LEU A 218 -10.28 29.77 -1.73
N LEU A 219 -9.21 30.51 -1.41
CA LEU A 219 -9.28 31.96 -1.44
C LEU A 219 -9.06 32.45 -2.88
N LEU A 220 -10.15 32.70 -3.61
CA LEU A 220 -10.10 33.42 -4.89
C LEU A 220 -9.64 34.86 -4.64
N ARG A 221 -8.33 35.11 -4.71
CA ARG A 221 -7.80 36.47 -4.72
C ARG A 221 -7.72 36.95 -6.17
N PHE A 222 -8.71 37.73 -6.59
CA PHE A 222 -8.61 38.57 -7.79
C PHE A 222 -7.50 39.60 -7.55
N LEU A 223 -6.34 39.42 -8.19
CA LEU A 223 -5.35 40.49 -8.33
C LEU A 223 -5.32 40.92 -9.79
N GLN A 224 -5.68 42.18 -10.03
CA GLN A 224 -5.26 42.87 -11.24
C GLN A 224 -3.72 42.87 -11.31
N SER A 225 -3.20 42.51 -12.49
CA SER A 225 -1.78 42.45 -12.88
C SER A 225 -1.09 41.06 -12.78
N ASN A 226 -1.15 40.35 -13.91
CA ASN A 226 -0.17 39.43 -14.52
C ASN A 226 0.59 38.37 -13.70
N SER A 227 0.18 38.02 -12.49
CA SER A 227 0.67 36.80 -11.82
C SER A 227 -0.43 36.23 -10.93
N THR A 228 -1.17 35.25 -11.46
CA THR A 228 -2.12 34.45 -10.67
C THR A 228 -1.35 33.56 -9.70
N PHE A 229 -1.19 34.01 -8.46
CA PHE A 229 -0.83 33.15 -7.34
C PHE A 229 -2.11 32.54 -6.76
N PHE A 230 -2.31 31.24 -6.96
CA PHE A 230 -3.25 30.46 -6.16
C PHE A 230 -2.62 30.28 -4.77
N CYS A 231 -3.21 30.91 -3.76
CA CYS A 231 -2.83 30.67 -2.37
C CYS A 231 -3.91 29.78 -1.74
N ILE A 232 -3.66 28.48 -1.71
CA ILE A 232 -4.47 27.56 -0.91
C ILE A 232 -4.09 27.84 0.55
N VAL A 233 -5.02 28.37 1.33
CA VAL A 233 -4.84 28.50 2.77
C VAL A 233 -5.41 27.24 3.39
N SER A 234 -4.53 26.26 3.67
CA SER A 234 -4.92 25.12 4.50
C SER A 234 -5.06 25.59 5.94
N ILE A 235 -6.29 25.71 6.42
CA ILE A 235 -6.56 26.00 7.83
C ILE A 235 -6.65 24.65 8.54
N VAL A 236 -5.73 24.41 9.47
CA VAL A 236 -5.83 23.27 10.38
C VAL A 236 -6.57 23.71 11.63
N ARG A 237 -7.78 23.16 11.82
CA ARG A 237 -8.56 23.32 13.04
C ARG A 237 -8.32 22.08 13.91
N VAL A 238 -7.92 22.30 15.15
CA VAL A 238 -7.85 21.23 16.16
C VAL A 238 -9.04 21.40 17.08
N ASP A 239 -9.94 20.42 17.14
CA ASP A 239 -11.13 20.53 17.97
C ASP A 239 -10.82 20.21 19.43
N SER A 240 -10.83 21.24 20.28
CA SER A 240 -10.39 21.14 21.67
C SER A 240 -11.33 20.32 22.56
N THR A 241 -12.55 20.03 22.10
CA THR A 241 -13.55 19.20 22.78
C THR A 241 -13.20 17.71 22.79
N GLN A 242 -12.40 17.23 21.83
CA GLN A 242 -11.95 15.82 21.77
C GLN A 242 -10.59 15.58 22.44
N LEU A 243 -9.94 16.62 22.96
CA LEU A 243 -8.63 16.51 23.63
C LEU A 243 -8.73 16.17 25.14
N ILE A 244 -9.94 15.91 25.66
CA ILE A 244 -10.22 15.75 27.09
C ILE A 244 -10.57 14.29 27.46
N GLU A 245 -10.62 13.37 26.49
CA GLU A 245 -10.74 11.92 26.77
C GLU A 245 -9.37 11.22 26.79
#